data_AF-A0A0Q4GBK8-F1
#
_entry.id   AF-A0A0Q4GBK8-F1
#
_cell.length_a   1.000
_cell.length_b   1.000
_cell.length_c   1.000
_cell.angle_alpha   90.00
_cell.angle_beta   90.00
_cell.angle_gamma   90.00
#
_symmetry.space_group_name_H-M   'P 1'
#
loop_
_entity.id
_entity.type
_entity.pdbx_description
1 polymer ?
#
loop_
_entity_poly.entity_id
_entity_poly.type
_entity_poly.pdbx_seq_one_letter_code
_entity_poly.pdbx_strand_id
1 'polypeptide(L)'
;MTITIQKIGQFPSYEIGLNPTLKKYLNDEDQSNYKKALICLSISYGIGAYAYLRRVIENEIKRIVHDIAELDFDGAEYVKTAYDSFKVDFQMSKLIDVVNKHLPSSLKELGDNPVRLLYEQLSGGIHEFTDEQCIEKAHHIDVLLNYVIRKINEEKYQLNDVKKAMLGLRQNK
;
A
#
# COMPACT_ATOMS: atom_id res chain seq x y z
N MET A 1 33.88 6.91 -41.23
CA MET A 1 34.38 6.88 -39.84
C MET A 1 33.16 6.78 -38.94
N THR A 2 33.06 5.71 -38.15
CA THR A 2 31.85 5.41 -37.36
C THR A 2 32.16 5.72 -35.91
N ILE A 3 31.40 6.62 -35.29
CA ILE A 3 31.53 6.96 -33.87
C ILE A 3 30.53 6.11 -33.09
N THR A 4 30.98 5.42 -32.06
CA THR A 4 30.14 4.65 -31.14
C THR A 4 30.00 5.41 -29.83
N ILE A 5 28.76 5.61 -29.38
CA ILE A 5 28.43 6.28 -28.12
C ILE A 5 27.76 5.25 -27.21
N GLN A 6 28.16 5.19 -25.93
CA GLN A 6 27.57 4.30 -24.92
C GLN A 6 27.28 5.08 -23.63
N LYS A 7 26.09 4.88 -23.05
CA LYS A 7 25.73 5.44 -21.73
C LYS A 7 26.33 4.57 -20.63
N ILE A 8 27.14 5.17 -19.76
CA ILE A 8 27.81 4.50 -18.62
C ILE A 8 27.11 4.75 -17.27
N GLY A 9 26.02 5.51 -17.24
CA GLY A 9 25.23 5.78 -16.05
C GLY A 9 24.55 7.13 -16.07
N GLN A 10 24.03 7.55 -14.92
CA GLN A 10 23.49 8.89 -14.69
C GLN A 10 23.84 9.31 -13.25
N PHE A 11 24.41 10.51 -13.08
CA PHE A 11 24.63 11.13 -11.78
C PHE A 11 24.07 12.57 -11.80
N PRO A 12 23.20 12.95 -10.85
CA PRO A 12 22.63 12.12 -9.80
C PRO A 12 21.76 10.99 -10.36
N SER A 13 21.55 9.93 -9.59
CA SER A 13 20.71 8.80 -9.99
C SER A 13 19.33 9.29 -10.45
N TYR A 14 18.71 8.54 -11.37
CA TYR A 14 17.35 8.83 -11.81
C TYR A 14 16.39 8.87 -10.61
N GLU A 15 15.75 10.01 -10.39
CA GLU A 15 14.78 10.18 -9.31
C GLU A 15 13.36 10.05 -9.85
N ILE A 16 12.63 9.05 -9.34
CA ILE A 16 11.19 8.94 -9.53
C ILE A 16 10.50 9.50 -8.28
N GLY A 17 9.65 10.49 -8.48
CA GLY A 17 8.82 11.06 -7.43
C GLY A 17 7.66 10.12 -7.07
N LEU A 18 7.46 9.89 -5.77
CA LEU A 18 6.24 9.27 -5.27
C LEU A 18 5.08 10.25 -5.40
N ASN A 19 3.86 9.75 -5.57
CA ASN A 19 2.70 10.62 -5.47
C ASN A 19 2.62 11.21 -4.04
N PRO A 20 2.01 12.40 -3.87
CA PRO A 20 2.02 13.08 -2.57
C PRO A 20 1.35 12.29 -1.44
N THR A 21 0.34 11.48 -1.77
CA THR A 21 -0.41 10.67 -0.80
C THR A 21 0.45 9.54 -0.23
N LEU A 22 1.11 8.75 -1.09
CA LEU A 22 2.07 7.73 -0.69
C LEU A 22 3.24 8.34 0.07
N LYS A 23 3.79 9.46 -0.42
CA LYS A 23 4.92 10.13 0.24
C LYS A 23 4.59 10.55 1.68
N LYS A 24 3.36 10.98 1.94
CA LYS A 24 2.91 11.33 3.30
C LYS A 24 2.59 10.11 4.15
N TYR A 25 2.11 9.04 3.52
CA TYR A 25 1.73 7.83 4.21
C TYR A 25 2.96 7.00 4.60
N LEU A 26 3.79 6.59 3.64
CA LEU A 26 4.93 5.69 3.84
C LEU A 26 6.04 6.34 4.70
N ASN A 27 6.71 5.52 5.52
CA ASN A 27 7.92 5.95 6.23
C ASN A 27 9.12 6.08 5.27
N ASP A 28 10.25 6.61 5.74
CA ASP A 28 11.42 6.85 4.88
C ASP A 28 12.02 5.58 4.25
N GLU A 29 12.01 4.45 4.97
CA GLU A 29 12.47 3.16 4.46
C GLU A 29 11.57 2.67 3.32
N ASP A 30 10.26 2.70 3.54
CA ASP A 30 9.27 2.24 2.57
C ASP A 30 9.18 3.18 1.37
N GLN A 31 9.35 4.49 1.55
CA GLN A 31 9.52 5.43 0.44
C GLN A 31 10.77 5.09 -0.40
N SER A 32 11.88 4.73 0.24
CA SER A 32 13.11 4.33 -0.44
C SER A 32 12.92 3.03 -1.22
N ASN A 33 12.32 2.01 -0.62
CA ASN A 33 12.04 0.74 -1.28
C ASN A 33 11.05 0.91 -2.43
N TYR A 34 9.98 1.69 -2.25
CA TYR A 34 9.02 1.97 -3.30
C TYR A 34 9.67 2.67 -4.51
N LYS A 35 10.52 3.68 -4.25
CA LYS A 35 11.29 4.34 -5.33
C LYS A 35 12.17 3.37 -6.08
N LYS A 36 12.88 2.48 -5.38
CA LYS A 36 13.69 1.44 -6.02
C LYS A 36 12.84 0.51 -6.87
N ALA A 37 11.64 0.15 -6.41
CA ALA A 37 10.71 -0.65 -7.20
C ALA A 37 10.31 0.05 -8.51
N LEU A 38 9.95 1.34 -8.45
CA LEU A 38 9.61 2.12 -9.63
C LEU A 38 10.80 2.25 -10.60
N ILE A 39 12.02 2.41 -10.07
CA ILE A 39 13.23 2.44 -10.89
C ILE A 39 13.41 1.10 -11.59
N CYS A 40 13.30 -0.01 -10.86
CA CYS A 40 13.37 -1.36 -11.42
C CYS A 40 12.33 -1.57 -12.52
N LEU A 41 11.07 -1.14 -12.32
CA LEU A 41 10.04 -1.18 -13.36
C LEU A 41 10.42 -0.36 -14.59
N SER A 42 10.99 0.84 -14.42
CA SER A 42 11.38 1.71 -15.54
C SER A 42 12.49 1.15 -16.43
N ILE A 43 13.24 0.16 -15.95
CA ILE A 43 14.32 -0.53 -16.68
C ILE A 43 14.01 -2.02 -16.89
N SER A 44 12.76 -2.45 -16.69
CA SER A 44 12.30 -3.83 -16.86
C SER A 44 13.05 -4.85 -16.01
N TYR A 45 13.38 -4.53 -14.76
CA TYR A 45 13.94 -5.46 -13.78
C TYR A 45 12.84 -5.93 -12.83
N GLY A 46 12.05 -6.90 -13.27
CA GLY A 46 10.86 -7.39 -12.57
C GLY A 46 11.13 -7.96 -11.19
N ILE A 47 12.11 -8.85 -11.06
CA ILE A 47 12.45 -9.50 -9.78
C ILE A 47 12.80 -8.44 -8.72
N GLY A 48 13.58 -7.44 -9.10
CA GLY A 48 13.92 -6.32 -8.21
C GLY A 48 12.69 -5.51 -7.81
N ALA A 49 11.85 -5.15 -8.79
CA ALA A 49 10.63 -4.38 -8.54
C ALA A 49 9.68 -5.10 -7.58
N TYR A 50 9.41 -6.38 -7.85
CA TYR A 50 8.51 -7.19 -7.05
C TYR A 50 9.07 -7.42 -5.64
N ALA A 51 10.36 -7.68 -5.49
CA ALA A 51 11.00 -7.84 -4.18
C ALA A 51 10.88 -6.58 -3.31
N TYR A 52 11.16 -5.40 -3.87
CA TYR A 52 11.02 -4.14 -3.15
C TYR A 52 9.57 -3.85 -2.75
N LEU A 53 8.61 -4.08 -3.65
CA LEU A 53 7.20 -3.89 -3.33
C LEU A 53 6.68 -4.87 -2.28
N ARG A 54 7.13 -6.13 -2.31
CA ARG A 54 6.81 -7.09 -1.24
C ARG A 54 7.28 -6.60 0.12
N ARG A 55 8.50 -6.04 0.20
CA ARG A 55 9.00 -5.46 1.45
C ARG A 55 8.12 -4.31 1.93
N VAL A 56 7.70 -3.42 1.03
CA VAL A 56 6.77 -2.33 1.38
C VAL A 56 5.44 -2.89 1.88
N ILE A 57 4.85 -3.87 1.18
CA ILE A 57 3.58 -4.48 1.61
C ILE A 57 3.72 -5.12 3.00
N GLU A 58 4.80 -5.86 3.25
CA GLU A 58 5.04 -6.54 4.52
C GLU A 58 5.06 -5.55 5.71
N ASN A 59 5.70 -4.40 5.50
CA ASN A 59 5.76 -3.33 6.49
C ASN A 59 4.42 -2.62 6.66
N GLU A 60 3.75 -2.29 5.55
CA GLU A 60 2.60 -1.39 5.55
C GLU A 60 1.27 -2.11 5.81
N ILE A 61 1.15 -3.42 5.58
CA ILE A 61 -0.14 -4.11 5.69
C ILE A 61 -0.71 -4.07 7.12
N LYS A 62 0.14 -4.12 8.15
CA LYS A 62 -0.27 -3.96 9.55
C LYS A 62 -0.85 -2.58 9.79
N ARG A 63 -0.20 -1.55 9.23
CA ARG A 63 -0.62 -0.16 9.35
C ARG A 63 -1.91 0.12 8.57
N ILE A 64 -2.05 -0.45 7.38
CA ILE A 64 -3.28 -0.39 6.58
C ILE A 64 -4.44 -0.95 7.39
N VAL A 65 -4.28 -2.13 7.99
CA VAL A 65 -5.33 -2.75 8.81
C VAL A 65 -5.65 -1.90 10.04
N HIS A 66 -4.63 -1.36 10.71
CA HIS A 66 -4.82 -0.43 11.83
C HIS A 66 -5.61 0.82 11.40
N ASP A 67 -5.21 1.46 10.30
CA ASP A 67 -5.90 2.66 9.83
C ASP A 67 -7.34 2.35 9.40
N ILE A 68 -7.62 1.18 8.84
CA ILE A 68 -9.00 0.70 8.60
C ILE A 68 -9.76 0.56 9.92
N ALA A 69 -9.16 -0.02 10.96
CA ALA A 69 -9.81 -0.19 12.27
C ALA A 69 -10.22 1.13 12.93
N GLU A 70 -9.55 2.23 12.57
CA GLU A 70 -9.83 3.59 13.08
C GLU A 70 -10.87 4.34 12.23
N LEU A 71 -11.36 3.76 11.13
CA LEU A 71 -12.45 4.33 10.33
C LEU A 71 -13.81 4.06 11.00
N ASP A 72 -14.78 4.93 10.72
CA ASP A 72 -16.15 4.83 11.23
C ASP A 72 -17.03 4.11 10.20
N PHE A 73 -17.18 2.79 10.36
CA PHE A 73 -17.99 1.94 9.47
C PHE A 73 -18.54 0.69 10.19
N ASP A 74 -19.56 0.06 9.60
CA ASP A 74 -20.11 -1.19 10.11
C ASP A 74 -19.09 -2.33 9.97
N GLY A 75 -18.55 -2.78 11.10
CA GLY A 75 -17.45 -3.75 11.12
C GLY A 75 -16.18 -3.26 11.84
N ALA A 76 -16.04 -1.96 12.09
CA ALA A 76 -14.82 -1.36 12.65
C ALA A 76 -14.37 -2.02 13.96
N GLU A 77 -15.30 -2.27 14.88
CA GLU A 77 -15.01 -2.89 16.18
C GLU A 77 -14.49 -4.34 16.05
N TYR A 78 -14.98 -5.10 15.07
CA TYR A 78 -14.49 -6.44 14.79
C TYR A 78 -13.04 -6.40 14.29
N VAL A 79 -12.74 -5.46 13.37
CA VAL A 79 -11.38 -5.27 12.86
C VAL A 79 -10.44 -4.80 13.97
N LYS A 80 -10.88 -3.88 14.83
CA LYS A 80 -10.12 -3.40 15.97
C LYS A 80 -9.80 -4.50 16.97
N THR A 81 -10.79 -5.29 17.36
CA THR A 81 -10.62 -6.46 18.25
C THR A 81 -9.65 -7.48 17.67
N ALA A 82 -9.74 -7.76 16.36
CA ALA A 82 -8.81 -8.65 15.68
C ALA A 82 -7.39 -8.08 15.65
N TYR A 83 -7.25 -6.77 15.40
CA TYR A 83 -5.95 -6.10 15.42
C TYR A 83 -5.29 -6.14 16.80
N ASP A 84 -6.05 -5.93 17.87
CA ASP A 84 -5.54 -6.04 19.23
C ASP A 84 -5.17 -7.48 19.62
N SER A 85 -5.93 -8.47 19.15
CA SER A 85 -5.57 -9.89 19.31
C SER A 85 -4.27 -10.24 18.58
N PHE A 86 -4.10 -9.72 17.35
CA PHE A 86 -2.90 -9.90 16.55
C PHE A 86 -1.64 -9.35 17.22
N LYS A 87 -1.73 -8.26 18.00
CA LYS A 87 -0.58 -7.74 18.77
C LYS A 87 -0.06 -8.72 19.81
N VAL A 88 -0.88 -9.70 20.22
CA VAL A 88 -0.54 -10.70 21.22
C VAL A 88 -0.08 -11.99 20.56
N ASP A 89 -0.82 -12.50 19.58
CA ASP A 89 -0.57 -13.82 18.97
C ASP A 89 0.27 -13.79 17.68
N PHE A 90 0.45 -12.60 17.08
CA PHE A 90 1.15 -12.36 15.82
C PHE A 90 0.61 -13.15 14.61
N GLN A 91 -0.65 -13.60 14.66
CA GLN A 91 -1.26 -14.42 13.60
C GLN A 91 -1.90 -13.57 12.51
N MET A 92 -1.08 -13.15 11.53
CA MET A 92 -1.52 -12.27 10.44
C MET A 92 -2.67 -12.87 9.61
N SER A 93 -2.67 -14.18 9.34
CA SER A 93 -3.74 -14.83 8.57
C SER A 93 -5.11 -14.65 9.22
N LYS A 94 -5.20 -14.82 10.55
CA LYS A 94 -6.44 -14.60 11.31
C LYS A 94 -6.91 -13.15 11.23
N LEU A 95 -5.98 -12.21 11.32
CA LEU A 95 -6.29 -10.78 11.18
C LEU A 95 -6.89 -10.48 9.81
N ILE A 96 -6.24 -10.96 8.74
CA ILE A 96 -6.69 -10.74 7.36
C ILE A 96 -8.05 -11.41 7.09
N ASP A 97 -8.32 -12.59 7.67
CA ASP A 97 -9.62 -13.26 7.56
C ASP A 97 -10.78 -12.43 8.14
N VAL A 98 -10.53 -11.73 9.26
CA VAL A 98 -11.53 -10.84 9.87
C VAL A 98 -11.70 -9.57 9.03
N VAL A 99 -10.60 -8.94 8.63
CA VAL A 99 -10.61 -7.76 7.74
C VAL A 99 -11.38 -8.04 6.45
N ASN A 100 -11.21 -9.25 5.88
CA ASN A 100 -11.91 -9.67 4.67
C ASN A 100 -13.44 -9.76 4.82
N LYS A 101 -13.93 -10.02 6.04
CA LYS A 101 -15.37 -10.06 6.32
C LYS A 101 -15.94 -8.68 6.65
N HIS A 102 -15.11 -7.80 7.21
CA HIS A 102 -15.51 -6.52 7.78
C HIS A 102 -14.74 -5.35 7.14
N LEU A 103 -14.77 -5.25 5.81
CA LEU A 103 -14.18 -4.14 5.07
C LEU A 103 -15.19 -2.99 4.92
N PRO A 104 -14.77 -1.72 4.99
CA PRO A 104 -15.61 -0.59 4.58
C PRO A 104 -16.19 -0.79 3.18
N SER A 105 -17.44 -0.38 2.95
CA SER A 105 -18.13 -0.55 1.66
C SER A 105 -17.35 0.02 0.48
N SER A 106 -16.69 1.17 0.69
CA SER A 106 -15.80 1.85 -0.27
C SER A 106 -14.65 0.99 -0.79
N LEU A 107 -14.16 0.03 0.01
CA LEU A 107 -13.13 -0.93 -0.38
C LEU A 107 -13.73 -2.27 -0.85
N LYS A 108 -14.98 -2.57 -0.50
CA LYS A 108 -15.70 -3.80 -0.82
C LYS A 108 -16.31 -3.81 -2.23
N GLU A 109 -16.60 -2.64 -2.79
CA GLU A 109 -17.19 -2.49 -4.14
C GLU A 109 -16.35 -3.09 -5.29
N LEU A 110 -15.09 -3.45 -5.03
CA LEU A 110 -14.17 -4.04 -6.01
C LEU A 110 -14.36 -5.54 -6.25
N GLY A 111 -15.29 -6.19 -5.54
CA GLY A 111 -15.48 -7.64 -5.58
C GLY A 111 -14.56 -8.35 -4.59
N ASP A 112 -13.29 -8.54 -4.95
CA ASP A 112 -12.28 -9.10 -4.04
C ASP A 112 -11.72 -8.04 -3.09
N ASN A 113 -11.35 -8.45 -1.88
CA ASN A 113 -10.77 -7.54 -0.89
C ASN A 113 -9.33 -7.17 -1.28
N PRO A 114 -9.05 -5.87 -1.53
CA PRO A 114 -7.73 -5.43 -1.95
C PRO A 114 -6.64 -5.66 -0.88
N VAL A 115 -6.98 -5.60 0.42
CA VAL A 115 -6.03 -5.85 1.51
C VAL A 115 -5.61 -7.32 1.55
N ARG A 116 -6.57 -8.23 1.34
CA ARG A 116 -6.31 -9.67 1.26
C ARG A 116 -5.42 -10.00 0.05
N LEU A 117 -5.72 -9.43 -1.12
CA LEU A 117 -4.91 -9.66 -2.32
C LEU A 117 -3.46 -9.19 -2.15
N LEU A 118 -3.23 -8.05 -1.48
CA LEU A 118 -1.89 -7.58 -1.12
C LEU A 118 -1.19 -8.56 -0.17
N TYR A 119 -1.89 -9.06 0.86
CA TYR A 119 -1.35 -10.06 1.78
C TYR A 119 -0.92 -11.35 1.06
N GLU A 120 -1.75 -11.84 0.13
CA GLU A 120 -1.47 -13.05 -0.63
C GLU A 120 -0.19 -12.94 -1.47
N GLN A 121 0.22 -11.72 -1.89
CA GLN A 121 1.49 -11.52 -2.59
C GLN A 121 2.74 -11.69 -1.70
N LEU A 122 2.58 -11.73 -0.38
CA LEU A 122 3.66 -12.05 0.56
C LEU A 122 3.92 -13.56 0.63
N SER A 123 2.98 -14.37 0.14
CA SER A 123 3.06 -15.83 0.09
C SER A 123 3.71 -16.29 -1.23
N GLY A 124 4.55 -17.32 -1.19
CA GLY A 124 5.26 -17.85 -2.37
C GLY A 124 6.65 -17.24 -2.59
N GLY A 125 7.53 -17.99 -3.25
CA GLY A 125 8.92 -17.62 -3.47
C GLY A 125 9.09 -16.80 -4.75
N ILE A 126 9.89 -15.73 -4.73
CA ILE A 126 10.19 -14.96 -5.95
C ILE A 126 10.86 -15.82 -7.04
N HIS A 127 11.52 -16.90 -6.64
CA HIS A 127 12.14 -17.88 -7.53
C HIS A 127 11.13 -18.69 -8.36
N GLU A 128 9.83 -18.62 -8.06
CA GLU A 128 8.77 -19.32 -8.78
C GLU A 128 8.29 -18.54 -10.02
N PHE A 129 8.73 -17.29 -10.17
CA PHE A 129 8.28 -16.40 -11.23
C PHE A 129 9.44 -16.02 -12.15
N THR A 130 9.13 -15.89 -13.43
CA THR A 130 10.00 -15.23 -14.42
C THR A 130 10.11 -13.74 -14.13
N ASP A 131 11.09 -13.05 -14.73
CA ASP A 131 11.23 -11.61 -14.56
C ASP A 131 10.01 -10.87 -15.10
N GLU A 132 9.49 -11.29 -16.27
CA GLU A 132 8.28 -10.74 -16.88
C GLU A 132 7.04 -10.89 -15.98
N GLN A 133 6.85 -12.05 -15.36
CA GLN A 133 5.78 -12.26 -14.39
C GLN A 133 5.96 -11.37 -13.14
N CYS A 134 7.19 -11.13 -12.72
CA CYS A 134 7.47 -10.21 -11.62
C CYS A 134 7.15 -8.75 -12.00
N ILE A 135 7.39 -8.33 -13.24
CA ILE A 135 6.97 -7.02 -13.76
C ILE A 135 5.45 -6.86 -13.65
N GLU A 136 4.69 -7.84 -14.17
CA GLU A 136 3.22 -7.81 -14.12
C GLU A 136 2.71 -7.74 -12.68
N LYS A 137 3.23 -8.60 -11.80
CA LYS A 137 2.88 -8.59 -10.37
C LYS A 137 3.21 -7.27 -9.70
N ALA A 138 4.39 -6.71 -9.95
CA ALA A 138 4.80 -5.43 -9.41
C ALA A 138 3.88 -4.29 -9.86
N HIS A 139 3.47 -4.26 -11.14
CA HIS A 139 2.49 -3.28 -11.62
C HIS A 139 1.14 -3.43 -10.92
N HIS A 140 0.62 -4.65 -10.76
CA HIS A 140 -0.64 -4.88 -10.07
C HIS A 140 -0.56 -4.43 -8.59
N ILE A 141 0.55 -4.72 -7.92
CA ILE A 141 0.77 -4.25 -6.54
C ILE A 141 0.82 -2.72 -6.47
N ASP A 142 1.58 -2.06 -7.36
CA ASP A 142 1.69 -0.61 -7.40
C ASP A 142 0.31 0.05 -7.51
N VAL A 143 -0.53 -0.42 -8.44
CA VAL A 143 -1.89 0.08 -8.62
C VAL A 143 -2.75 -0.15 -7.37
N LEU A 144 -2.74 -1.37 -6.84
CA LEU A 144 -3.59 -1.77 -5.73
C LEU A 144 -3.22 -1.05 -4.42
N LEU A 145 -1.92 -0.98 -4.11
CA LEU A 145 -1.41 -0.33 -2.92
C LEU A 145 -1.69 1.18 -2.94
N ASN A 146 -1.49 1.83 -4.09
CA ASN A 146 -1.89 3.23 -4.30
C ASN A 146 -3.37 3.45 -4.04
N TYR A 147 -4.23 2.57 -4.58
CA TYR A 147 -5.67 2.67 -4.42
C TYR A 147 -6.08 2.58 -2.94
N VAL A 148 -5.61 1.55 -2.23
CA VAL A 148 -5.94 1.29 -0.82
C VAL A 148 -5.50 2.47 0.06
N ILE A 149 -4.25 2.89 -0.06
CA ILE A 149 -3.73 4.01 0.74
C ILE A 149 -4.51 5.29 0.44
N ARG A 150 -4.80 5.59 -0.83
CA ARG A 150 -5.57 6.77 -1.20
C ARG A 150 -6.96 6.74 -0.58
N LYS A 151 -7.66 5.61 -0.65
CA LYS A 151 -9.03 5.47 -0.11
C LYS A 151 -9.09 5.65 1.39
N ILE A 152 -8.18 5.01 2.13
CA ILE A 152 -8.07 5.17 3.58
C ILE A 152 -7.81 6.63 3.96
N ASN A 153 -6.91 7.31 3.24
CA ASN A 153 -6.63 8.72 3.48
C ASN A 153 -7.85 9.61 3.16
N GLU A 154 -8.54 9.37 2.04
CA GLU A 154 -9.76 10.11 1.66
C GLU A 154 -10.81 10.04 2.78
N GLU A 155 -11.12 8.85 3.28
CA GLU A 155 -12.11 8.67 4.35
C GLU A 155 -11.67 9.32 5.66
N LYS A 156 -10.40 9.16 6.04
CA LYS A 156 -9.85 9.73 7.27
C LYS A 156 -9.85 11.27 7.25
N TYR A 157 -9.48 11.89 6.14
CA TYR A 157 -9.42 13.36 6.04
C TYR A 157 -10.78 14.00 5.78
N GLN A 158 -11.64 13.41 4.93
CA GLN A 158 -13.00 13.93 4.70
C GLN A 158 -13.78 14.03 6.00
N LEU A 159 -13.73 12.99 6.85
CA LEU A 159 -14.42 13.01 8.15
C LEU A 159 -13.89 14.10 9.08
N ASN A 160 -12.57 14.33 9.10
CA ASN A 160 -11.96 15.35 9.95
C ASN A 160 -12.34 16.77 9.52
N ASP A 161 -12.33 17.05 8.22
CA ASP A 161 -12.68 18.37 7.70
C ASP A 161 -14.18 18.67 7.88
N VAL A 162 -15.04 17.67 7.66
CA VAL A 162 -16.48 17.78 7.95
C VAL A 162 -16.73 18.01 9.44
N LYS A 163 -16.08 17.25 10.34
CA LYS A 163 -16.19 17.45 11.80
C LYS A 163 -15.75 18.86 12.22
N LYS A 164 -14.64 19.37 11.67
CA LYS A 164 -14.19 20.76 11.94
C LYS A 164 -15.18 21.80 11.43
N ALA A 165 -15.70 21.63 10.21
CA ALA A 165 -16.72 22.53 9.66
C ALA A 165 -17.99 22.55 10.53
N MET A 166 -18.46 21.38 10.97
CA MET A 166 -19.61 21.26 11.88
C MET A 166 -19.35 21.94 13.23
N LEU A 167 -18.16 21.79 13.82
CA LEU A 167 -17.79 22.45 15.08
C LEU A 167 -17.75 23.98 14.93
N GLY A 168 -17.13 24.48 13.86
CA GLY A 168 -17.08 25.93 13.59
C GLY A 168 -18.47 26.55 13.44
N LEU A 169 -19.40 25.86 12.79
CA LEU A 169 -20.80 26.31 12.68
C LEU A 169 -21.58 26.25 14.00
N ARG A 170 -21.23 25.34 14.93
CA ARG A 170 -21.86 25.23 16.26
C ARG A 170 -21.39 26.30 17.24
N GLN A 171 -20.15 26.76 17.13
CA GLN A 171 -19.55 27.77 18.02
C GLN A 171 -19.97 29.21 17.68
N ASN A 172 -20.54 29.43 16.49
CA ASN A 172 -21.05 30.72 16.04
C ASN A 172 -22.57 30.88 16.30
N LYS A 173 -23.14 30.10 17.22
CA LYS A 173 -24.49 30.27 17.78
C LYS A 173 -24.38 30.78 19.21
#